data_AF-A0A957R4N6-F1
#
_entry.id   AF-A0A957R4N6-F1
#
_cell.length_a   1.000
_cell.length_b   1.000
_cell.length_c   1.000
_cell.angle_alpha   90.00
_cell.angle_beta   90.00
_cell.angle_gamma   90.00
#
_symmetry.space_group_name_H-M   'P 1'
#
loop_
_entity.id
_entity.type
_entity.pdbx_description
1 polymer ?
#
loop_
_entity_poly.entity_id
_entity_poly.type
_entity_poly.pdbx_seq_one_letter_code
_entity_poly.pdbx_strand_id
1 'polypeptide(L)'
;FLFYIFWEFTLVPMYFLIGIWGGKERVYASIKFFLYTMAGSLLMLLAILYMGIQAGTFSIASYAPAGLAGLIEQRDLFANVQNVLFWGFAIAFMVKVPVWPLHSWLPDAHTQAPTAGSIVLAGVLLKMGTYGLMRFNLPLFPSAAVQFAPFIAVLAIIGIIYGAIVSFAQTDAKKLVAYSSISHLGFVVLGIFSLNEAGLQGAIIQGVNHGLSTGALFFIVGVIYEQRHTREMSEFGGIWKVMPVFSVLSLIVTLSSMGLPGLNGFVGEFSILLGSMGAESLPNAWIFTAFATTGVILAAVYLLKMFQAVFMGPLDNPKNQALRDVNGGELAILLSFLLFIVWIGVAPSSFFNLMDATVAELASNLSTTALAMLQ
;
A
#
# COMPACT_ATOMS: atom_id res chain seq x y z
N PHE A 1 12.17 8.93 -19.13
CA PHE A 1 13.20 7.93 -18.76
C PHE A 1 13.71 8.05 -17.31
N LEU A 2 14.00 9.26 -16.79
CA LEU A 2 14.54 9.45 -15.43
C LEU A 2 13.76 8.75 -14.30
N PHE A 3 12.41 8.75 -14.38
CA PHE A 3 11.57 8.00 -13.45
C PHE A 3 11.95 6.51 -13.36
N TYR A 4 12.21 5.85 -14.50
CA TYR A 4 12.61 4.45 -14.56
C TYR A 4 13.95 4.21 -13.85
N ILE A 5 14.92 5.10 -14.04
CA ILE A 5 16.23 4.99 -13.39
C ILE A 5 16.07 5.00 -11.86
N PHE A 6 15.35 5.98 -11.31
CA PHE A 6 15.12 6.02 -9.86
C PHE A 6 14.25 4.87 -9.37
N TRP A 7 13.26 4.46 -10.16
CA TRP A 7 12.43 3.30 -9.89
C TRP A 7 13.26 2.03 -9.68
N GLU A 8 14.20 1.73 -10.59
CA GLU A 8 15.12 0.61 -10.48
C GLU A 8 16.15 0.81 -9.37
N PHE A 9 16.68 2.03 -9.25
CA PHE A 9 17.72 2.33 -8.26
C PHE A 9 17.23 2.07 -6.82
N THR A 10 15.93 2.27 -6.54
CA THR A 10 15.37 1.93 -5.23
C THR A 10 15.49 0.45 -4.84
N LEU A 11 15.62 -0.46 -5.81
CA LEU A 11 15.74 -1.90 -5.55
C LEU A 11 17.10 -2.25 -4.95
N VAL A 12 18.16 -1.53 -5.35
CA VAL A 12 19.54 -1.87 -4.97
C VAL A 12 19.76 -1.73 -3.45
N PRO A 13 19.45 -0.58 -2.80
CA PRO A 13 19.58 -0.47 -1.35
C PRO A 13 18.74 -1.50 -0.61
N MET A 14 17.51 -1.77 -1.07
CA MET A 14 16.64 -2.74 -0.40
C MET A 14 17.12 -4.17 -0.50
N TYR A 15 17.63 -4.55 -1.67
CA TYR A 15 18.24 -5.86 -1.88
C TYR A 15 19.34 -6.10 -0.84
N PHE A 16 20.23 -5.12 -0.64
CA PHE A 16 21.29 -5.22 0.36
C PHE A 16 20.77 -5.11 1.80
N LEU A 17 19.80 -4.25 2.09
CA LEU A 17 19.18 -4.13 3.41
C LEU A 17 18.60 -5.46 3.88
N ILE A 18 17.91 -6.18 2.99
CA ILE A 18 17.40 -7.52 3.26
C ILE A 18 18.55 -8.53 3.29
N GLY A 19 19.38 -8.60 2.23
CA GLY A 19 20.37 -9.65 2.04
C GLY A 19 21.51 -9.68 3.07
N ILE A 20 21.91 -8.51 3.60
CA ILE A 20 23.02 -8.39 4.56
C ILE A 20 22.51 -8.41 6.01
N TRP A 21 21.49 -7.63 6.34
CA TRP A 21 20.99 -7.45 7.71
C TRP A 21 19.68 -8.18 8.02
N GLY A 22 19.20 -9.00 7.09
CA GLY A 22 17.97 -9.76 7.28
C GLY A 22 18.11 -11.01 8.16
N GLY A 23 16.98 -11.70 8.32
CA GLY A 23 16.85 -12.94 9.08
C GLY A 23 17.42 -14.19 8.39
N LYS A 24 16.96 -15.36 8.83
CA LYS A 24 17.50 -16.66 8.39
C LYS A 24 17.42 -16.89 6.88
N GLU A 25 16.28 -16.55 6.26
CA GLU A 25 16.03 -16.77 4.83
C GLU A 25 16.31 -15.51 3.99
N ARG A 26 17.18 -14.62 4.46
CA ARG A 26 17.44 -13.31 3.85
C ARG A 26 17.91 -13.37 2.39
N VAL A 27 18.70 -14.37 2.01
CA VAL A 27 19.19 -14.52 0.63
C VAL A 27 18.04 -14.89 -0.29
N TYR A 28 17.23 -15.89 0.09
CA TYR A 28 16.03 -16.26 -0.66
C TYR A 28 15.07 -15.08 -0.82
N ALA A 29 14.75 -14.38 0.28
CA ALA A 29 13.81 -13.27 0.26
C ALA A 29 14.32 -12.07 -0.56
N SER A 30 15.60 -11.71 -0.45
CA SER A 30 16.20 -10.61 -1.22
C SER A 30 16.22 -10.91 -2.72
N ILE A 31 16.60 -12.13 -3.13
CA ILE A 31 16.58 -12.55 -4.53
C ILE A 31 15.15 -12.59 -5.07
N LYS A 32 14.19 -13.17 -4.32
CA LYS A 32 12.78 -13.22 -4.71
C LYS A 32 12.20 -11.82 -4.90
N PHE A 33 12.44 -10.91 -3.96
CA PHE A 33 12.06 -9.49 -4.06
C PHE A 33 12.61 -8.85 -5.32
N PHE A 34 13.92 -9.00 -5.56
CA PHE A 34 14.60 -8.41 -6.70
C PHE A 34 14.05 -8.95 -8.03
N LEU A 35 13.93 -10.27 -8.17
CA LEU A 35 13.44 -10.90 -9.40
C LEU A 35 11.99 -10.53 -9.71
N TYR A 36 11.10 -10.53 -8.72
CA TYR A 36 9.71 -10.12 -8.92
C TYR A 36 9.62 -8.68 -9.43
N THR A 37 10.28 -7.77 -8.72
CA THR A 37 10.21 -6.33 -9.03
C THR A 37 10.90 -5.97 -10.34
N MET A 38 12.07 -6.57 -10.63
CA MET A 38 12.78 -6.36 -11.89
C MET A 38 11.98 -6.92 -13.07
N ALA A 39 11.41 -8.12 -12.97
CA ALA A 39 10.65 -8.73 -14.06
C ALA A 39 9.46 -7.87 -14.50
N GLY A 40 8.67 -7.35 -13.55
CA GLY A 40 7.60 -6.41 -13.86
C GLY A 40 8.11 -5.13 -14.50
N SER A 41 9.23 -4.60 -13.99
CA SER A 41 9.77 -3.33 -14.46
C SER A 41 10.40 -3.39 -15.86
N LEU A 42 10.87 -4.56 -16.31
CA LEU A 42 11.28 -4.75 -17.71
C LEU A 42 10.14 -4.47 -18.70
N LEU A 43 8.89 -4.82 -18.36
CA LEU A 43 7.74 -4.52 -19.21
C LEU A 43 7.50 -3.01 -19.32
N MET A 44 7.64 -2.29 -18.20
CA MET A 44 7.56 -0.84 -18.18
C MET A 44 8.70 -0.19 -18.96
N LEU A 45 9.92 -0.76 -18.89
CA LEU A 45 11.04 -0.28 -19.71
C LEU A 45 10.71 -0.37 -21.19
N LEU A 46 10.19 -1.51 -21.66
CA LEU A 46 9.81 -1.68 -23.07
C LEU A 46 8.73 -0.67 -23.49
N ALA A 47 7.75 -0.41 -22.63
CA ALA A 47 6.73 0.61 -22.89
C ALA A 47 7.32 2.04 -22.96
N ILE A 48 8.23 2.40 -22.05
CA ILE A 48 8.94 3.68 -22.06
C ILE A 48 9.81 3.82 -23.31
N LEU A 49 10.50 2.75 -23.71
CA LEU A 49 11.32 2.72 -24.92
C LEU A 49 10.47 2.95 -26.17
N TYR A 50 9.35 2.23 -26.30
CA TYR A 50 8.42 2.42 -27.40
C TYR A 50 7.91 3.86 -27.47
N MET A 51 7.38 4.39 -26.37
CA MET A 51 6.86 5.76 -26.32
C MET A 51 7.93 6.79 -26.67
N GLY A 52 9.15 6.64 -26.15
CA GLY A 52 10.23 7.58 -26.43
C GLY A 52 10.73 7.52 -27.88
N ILE A 53 10.67 6.35 -28.52
CA ILE A 53 10.97 6.21 -29.96
C ILE A 53 9.88 6.90 -30.80
N GLN A 54 8.59 6.66 -30.50
CA GLN A 54 7.48 7.31 -31.23
C GLN A 54 7.51 8.83 -31.11
N ALA A 55 7.84 9.34 -29.91
CA ALA A 55 7.92 10.77 -29.66
C ALA A 55 9.26 11.42 -30.05
N GLY A 56 10.28 10.62 -30.43
CA GLY A 56 11.63 11.12 -30.72
C GLY A 56 12.37 11.69 -29.51
N THR A 57 11.87 11.49 -28.28
CA THR A 57 12.49 11.98 -27.05
C THR A 57 12.16 11.12 -25.83
N PHE A 58 13.12 11.00 -24.92
CA PHE A 58 12.97 10.33 -23.62
C PHE A 58 12.75 11.30 -22.46
N SER A 59 12.77 12.60 -22.75
CA SER A 59 12.60 13.68 -21.79
C SER A 59 11.20 14.26 -21.87
N ILE A 60 10.45 14.16 -20.77
CA ILE A 60 9.15 14.81 -20.67
C ILE A 60 9.27 16.35 -20.67
N ALA A 61 10.44 16.90 -20.36
CA ALA A 61 10.67 18.35 -20.45
C ALA A 61 10.73 18.87 -21.89
N SER A 62 10.83 17.99 -22.89
CA SER A 62 10.87 18.36 -24.31
C SER A 62 9.50 18.62 -24.92
N TYR A 63 8.40 18.24 -24.25
CA TYR A 63 7.05 18.53 -24.74
C TYR A 63 6.67 19.98 -24.46
N ALA A 64 5.69 20.50 -25.21
CA ALA A 64 5.02 21.76 -24.94
C ALA A 64 3.54 21.46 -24.67
N PRO A 65 3.00 21.76 -23.47
CA PRO A 65 3.68 22.28 -22.28
C PRO A 65 4.70 21.31 -21.68
N ALA A 66 5.75 21.85 -21.04
CA ALA A 66 6.83 21.03 -20.48
C ALA A 66 6.33 20.07 -19.39
N GLY A 67 6.81 18.84 -19.43
CA GLY A 67 6.53 17.81 -18.44
C GLY A 67 5.50 16.78 -18.91
N LEU A 68 4.87 16.12 -17.93
CA LEU A 68 3.94 15.02 -18.21
C LEU A 68 2.67 15.50 -18.93
N ALA A 69 2.25 16.76 -18.72
CA ALA A 69 1.10 17.36 -19.39
C ALA A 69 1.28 17.40 -20.91
N GLY A 70 2.43 17.83 -21.41
CA GLY A 70 2.68 17.81 -22.85
C GLY A 70 2.76 16.41 -23.45
N LEU A 71 3.29 15.41 -22.71
CA LEU A 71 3.22 14.01 -23.17
C LEU A 71 1.77 13.50 -23.22
N ILE A 72 0.94 13.92 -22.27
CA ILE A 72 -0.50 13.61 -22.23
C ILE A 72 -1.22 14.17 -23.46
N GLU A 73 -0.84 15.36 -23.95
CA GLU A 73 -1.42 15.92 -25.18
C GLU A 73 -1.00 15.14 -26.45
N GLN A 74 0.08 14.36 -26.37
CA GLN A 74 0.62 13.58 -27.48
C GLN A 74 0.21 12.09 -27.43
N ARG A 75 -0.87 11.74 -26.72
CA ARG A 75 -1.36 10.35 -26.61
C ARG A 75 -1.68 9.72 -27.96
N ASP A 76 -2.04 10.52 -28.95
CA ASP A 76 -2.33 10.05 -30.31
C ASP A 76 -1.13 9.34 -30.96
N LEU A 77 0.11 9.68 -30.55
CA LEU A 77 1.33 9.00 -31.02
C LEU A 77 1.37 7.50 -30.69
N PHE A 78 0.58 7.06 -29.71
CA PHE A 78 0.58 5.67 -29.24
C PHE A 78 -0.82 5.15 -28.92
N ALA A 79 -1.88 5.82 -29.40
CA ALA A 79 -3.27 5.47 -29.13
C ALA A 79 -3.63 4.07 -29.61
N ASN A 80 -3.07 3.64 -30.74
CA ASN A 80 -3.29 2.32 -31.36
C ASN A 80 -2.76 1.15 -30.51
N VAL A 81 -1.81 1.39 -29.62
CA VAL A 81 -1.21 0.37 -28.74
C VAL A 81 -1.42 0.67 -27.25
N GLN A 82 -2.31 1.60 -26.91
CA GLN A 82 -2.48 2.07 -25.53
C GLN A 82 -2.76 0.93 -24.54
N ASN A 83 -3.48 -0.12 -24.94
CA ASN A 83 -3.80 -1.25 -24.06
C ASN A 83 -2.54 -2.04 -23.69
N VAL A 84 -1.63 -2.24 -24.65
CA VAL A 84 -0.35 -2.93 -24.41
C VAL A 84 0.55 -2.07 -23.52
N LEU A 85 0.62 -0.77 -23.80
CA LEU A 85 1.41 0.16 -22.99
C LEU A 85 0.86 0.29 -21.58
N PHE A 86 -0.47 0.36 -21.42
CA PHE A 86 -1.14 0.36 -20.13
C PHE A 86 -0.71 -0.86 -19.32
N TRP A 87 -0.76 -2.07 -19.88
CA TRP A 87 -0.33 -3.27 -19.17
C TRP A 87 1.18 -3.32 -18.91
N GLY A 88 2.00 -2.78 -19.82
CA GLY A 88 3.44 -2.64 -19.61
C GLY A 88 3.79 -1.83 -18.36
N PHE A 89 3.09 -0.71 -18.13
CA PHE A 89 3.22 0.08 -16.90
C PHE A 89 2.48 -0.55 -15.71
N ALA A 90 1.24 -1.00 -15.92
CA ALA A 90 0.36 -1.48 -14.85
C ALA A 90 0.98 -2.70 -14.15
N ILE A 91 1.54 -3.67 -14.89
CA ILE A 91 2.15 -4.86 -14.28
C ILE A 91 3.33 -4.47 -13.39
N ALA A 92 4.22 -3.58 -13.86
CA ALA A 92 5.35 -3.11 -13.06
C ALA A 92 4.89 -2.48 -11.73
N PHE A 93 3.86 -1.64 -11.81
CA PHE A 93 3.29 -1.00 -10.63
C PHE A 93 2.54 -1.98 -9.74
N MET A 94 1.70 -2.86 -10.29
CA MET A 94 0.92 -3.84 -9.55
C MET A 94 1.77 -4.88 -8.83
N VAL A 95 2.93 -5.26 -9.39
CA VAL A 95 3.93 -6.07 -8.67
C VAL A 95 4.42 -5.31 -7.43
N LYS A 96 4.66 -4.00 -7.55
CA LYS A 96 5.16 -3.16 -6.44
C LYS A 96 4.06 -2.71 -5.47
N VAL A 97 2.78 -2.72 -5.87
CA VAL A 97 1.57 -2.56 -5.02
C VAL A 97 1.10 -3.88 -4.36
N PRO A 98 1.89 -4.94 -4.50
CA PRO A 98 1.45 -6.36 -4.45
C PRO A 98 -0.05 -6.63 -4.68
N VAL A 99 -0.57 -6.29 -5.87
CA VAL A 99 -1.93 -6.71 -6.26
C VAL A 99 -1.99 -8.24 -6.36
N TRP A 100 -3.09 -8.86 -5.95
CA TRP A 100 -3.26 -10.29 -6.15
C TRP A 100 -3.29 -10.63 -7.66
N PRO A 101 -2.55 -11.63 -8.17
CA PRO A 101 -1.73 -12.65 -7.47
C PRO A 101 -0.23 -12.33 -7.37
N LEU A 102 0.20 -11.10 -7.67
CA LEU A 102 1.60 -10.66 -7.77
C LEU A 102 2.28 -10.37 -6.41
N HIS A 103 1.65 -10.76 -5.30
CA HIS A 103 2.02 -10.33 -3.95
C HIS A 103 3.02 -11.24 -3.23
N SER A 104 3.32 -12.43 -3.77
CA SER A 104 3.97 -13.51 -3.01
C SER A 104 5.39 -13.19 -2.51
N TRP A 105 6.04 -12.17 -3.06
CA TRP A 105 7.33 -11.68 -2.61
C TRP A 105 7.24 -10.88 -1.30
N LEU A 106 6.10 -10.23 -1.04
CA LEU A 106 5.93 -9.25 0.03
C LEU A 106 6.07 -9.86 1.42
N PRO A 107 5.38 -10.98 1.77
CA PRO A 107 5.50 -11.57 3.09
C PRO A 107 6.93 -12.02 3.40
N ASP A 108 7.64 -12.60 2.42
CA ASP A 108 9.02 -13.03 2.60
C ASP A 108 9.96 -11.85 2.80
N ALA A 109 9.82 -10.80 1.97
CA ALA A 109 10.63 -9.59 2.07
C ALA A 109 10.47 -8.91 3.43
N HIS A 110 9.24 -8.70 3.92
CA HIS A 110 9.02 -8.11 5.24
C HIS A 110 9.52 -9.00 6.37
N THR A 111 9.23 -10.31 6.32
CA THR A 111 9.61 -11.25 7.37
C THR A 111 11.12 -11.32 7.53
N GLN A 112 11.87 -11.23 6.43
CA GLN A 112 13.33 -11.30 6.48
C GLN A 112 14.01 -9.94 6.61
N ALA A 113 13.39 -8.82 6.23
CA ALA A 113 13.99 -7.50 6.39
C ALA A 113 14.25 -7.16 7.87
N PRO A 114 15.30 -6.36 8.19
CA PRO A 114 15.40 -5.71 9.50
C PRO A 114 14.21 -4.76 9.74
N THR A 115 13.94 -4.39 10.99
CA THR A 115 12.79 -3.53 11.36
C THR A 115 12.73 -2.25 10.54
N ALA A 116 13.85 -1.52 10.45
CA ALA A 116 13.92 -0.30 9.62
C ALA A 116 13.65 -0.58 8.13
N GLY A 117 14.15 -1.71 7.60
CA GLY A 117 13.88 -2.13 6.23
C GLY A 117 12.39 -2.42 5.98
N SER A 118 11.71 -3.07 6.93
CA SER A 118 10.26 -3.29 6.86
C SER A 118 9.46 -1.98 6.89
N ILE A 119 9.90 -1.00 7.69
CA ILE A 119 9.25 0.32 7.77
C ILE A 119 9.41 1.08 6.44
N VAL A 120 10.61 1.09 5.84
CA VAL A 120 10.84 1.73 4.53
C VAL A 120 10.06 1.02 3.41
N LEU A 121 10.06 -0.32 3.43
CA LEU A 121 9.31 -1.13 2.48
C LEU A 121 7.81 -0.82 2.56
N ALA A 122 7.25 -0.84 3.77
CA ALA A 122 5.85 -0.53 4.00
C ALA A 122 5.52 0.92 3.66
N GLY A 123 6.29 1.87 4.21
CA GLY A 123 6.01 3.30 4.19
C GLY A 123 6.19 3.95 2.83
N VAL A 124 7.21 3.55 2.07
CA VAL A 124 7.63 4.27 0.85
C VAL A 124 7.50 3.40 -0.40
N LEU A 125 8.12 2.22 -0.42
CA LEU A 125 8.29 1.47 -1.66
C LEU A 125 6.96 0.98 -2.25
N LEU A 126 6.06 0.51 -1.40
CA LEU A 126 4.71 0.11 -1.82
C LEU A 126 3.93 1.28 -2.44
N LYS A 127 4.18 2.51 -1.99
CA LYS A 127 3.48 3.72 -2.46
C LYS A 127 4.00 4.19 -3.81
N MET A 128 5.22 3.81 -4.19
CA MET A 128 5.72 4.10 -5.52
C MET A 128 4.83 3.45 -6.59
N GLY A 129 4.34 2.24 -6.35
CA GLY A 129 3.44 1.56 -7.29
C GLY A 129 2.08 2.23 -7.39
N THR A 130 1.48 2.64 -6.26
CA THR A 130 0.18 3.34 -6.29
C THR A 130 0.31 4.72 -6.93
N TYR A 131 1.39 5.43 -6.62
CA TYR A 131 1.79 6.65 -7.33
C TYR A 131 1.96 6.40 -8.83
N GLY A 132 2.62 5.32 -9.24
CA GLY A 132 2.83 4.97 -10.63
C GLY A 132 1.51 4.76 -11.39
N LEU A 133 0.57 4.01 -10.80
CA LEU A 133 -0.76 3.80 -11.36
C LEU A 133 -1.49 5.14 -11.58
N MET A 134 -1.54 5.99 -10.56
CA MET A 134 -2.24 7.28 -10.65
C MET A 134 -1.53 8.27 -11.57
N ARG A 135 -0.20 8.34 -11.51
CA ARG A 135 0.58 9.36 -12.21
C ARG A 135 0.82 9.02 -13.67
N PHE A 136 0.97 7.74 -14.02
CA PHE A 136 1.29 7.33 -15.39
C PHE A 136 0.15 6.57 -16.04
N ASN A 137 -0.38 5.50 -15.43
CA ASN A 137 -1.40 4.68 -16.08
C ASN A 137 -2.69 5.45 -16.39
N LEU A 138 -3.30 6.07 -15.37
CA LEU A 138 -4.58 6.74 -15.53
C LEU A 138 -4.53 7.87 -16.57
N PRO A 139 -3.58 8.82 -16.48
CA PRO A 139 -3.53 9.88 -17.47
C PRO A 139 -2.99 9.37 -18.79
N LEU A 140 -1.89 8.62 -18.90
CA LEU A 140 -1.34 8.31 -20.24
C LEU A 140 -2.24 7.41 -21.08
N PHE A 141 -3.06 6.56 -20.46
CA PHE A 141 -3.88 5.57 -21.16
C PHE A 141 -5.31 5.55 -20.58
N PRO A 142 -6.08 6.63 -20.74
CA PRO A 142 -7.36 6.78 -20.04
C PRO A 142 -8.42 5.79 -20.52
N SER A 143 -8.48 5.49 -21.83
CA SER A 143 -9.45 4.53 -22.37
C SER A 143 -9.14 3.12 -21.88
N ALA A 144 -7.85 2.74 -21.86
CA ALA A 144 -7.42 1.49 -21.24
C ALA A 144 -7.73 1.44 -19.73
N ALA A 145 -7.53 2.54 -19.01
CA ALA A 145 -7.85 2.62 -17.58
C ALA A 145 -9.34 2.40 -17.29
N VAL A 146 -10.23 3.03 -18.07
CA VAL A 146 -11.68 2.80 -18.00
C VAL A 146 -12.02 1.36 -18.37
N GLN A 147 -11.48 0.86 -19.49
CA GLN A 147 -11.73 -0.49 -19.97
C GLN A 147 -11.35 -1.58 -18.96
N PHE A 148 -10.19 -1.43 -18.31
CA PHE A 148 -9.65 -2.44 -17.40
C PHE A 148 -9.98 -2.20 -15.93
N ALA A 149 -10.64 -1.08 -15.58
CA ALA A 149 -11.03 -0.77 -14.20
C ALA A 149 -11.84 -1.91 -13.53
N PRO A 150 -12.87 -2.51 -14.15
CA PRO A 150 -13.62 -3.61 -13.53
C PRO A 150 -12.74 -4.83 -13.24
N PHE A 151 -11.84 -5.18 -14.16
CA PHE A 151 -10.95 -6.32 -13.99
C PHE A 151 -9.96 -6.08 -12.84
N ILE A 152 -9.37 -4.90 -12.76
CA ILE A 152 -8.43 -4.54 -11.70
C ILE A 152 -9.14 -4.42 -10.35
N ALA A 153 -10.37 -3.92 -10.33
CA ALA A 153 -11.21 -3.90 -9.14
C ALA A 153 -11.49 -5.32 -8.63
N VAL A 154 -11.72 -6.31 -9.51
CA VAL A 154 -11.85 -7.72 -9.08
C VAL A 154 -10.56 -8.20 -8.41
N LEU A 155 -9.39 -7.93 -9.00
CA LEU A 155 -8.10 -8.31 -8.39
C LEU A 155 -7.88 -7.62 -7.04
N ALA A 156 -8.31 -6.36 -6.91
CA ALA A 156 -8.25 -5.59 -5.68
C ALA A 156 -9.13 -6.22 -4.59
N ILE A 157 -10.38 -6.57 -4.90
CA ILE A 157 -11.29 -7.26 -3.97
C ILE A 157 -10.73 -8.61 -3.53
N ILE A 158 -10.18 -9.39 -4.45
CA ILE A 158 -9.50 -10.65 -4.10
C ILE A 158 -8.35 -10.35 -3.14
N GLY A 159 -7.51 -9.35 -3.42
CA GLY A 159 -6.44 -8.91 -2.52
C GLY A 159 -6.91 -8.52 -1.12
N ILE A 160 -8.00 -7.74 -1.03
CA ILE A 160 -8.63 -7.33 0.24
C ILE A 160 -9.00 -8.57 1.07
N ILE A 161 -9.78 -9.48 0.50
CA ILE A 161 -10.34 -10.63 1.22
C ILE A 161 -9.26 -11.70 1.47
N TYR A 162 -8.50 -12.06 0.45
CA TYR A 162 -7.43 -13.05 0.53
C TYR A 162 -6.37 -12.61 1.55
N GLY A 163 -5.89 -11.37 1.45
CA GLY A 163 -4.90 -10.82 2.37
C GLY A 163 -5.39 -10.88 3.82
N ALA A 164 -6.66 -10.57 4.06
CA ALA A 164 -7.24 -10.60 5.40
C ALA A 164 -7.39 -12.02 5.96
N ILE A 165 -7.87 -12.98 5.16
CA ILE A 165 -8.01 -14.39 5.57
C ILE A 165 -6.64 -15.00 5.86
N VAL A 166 -5.65 -14.76 5.00
CA VAL A 166 -4.30 -15.31 5.19
C VAL A 166 -3.61 -14.64 6.37
N SER A 167 -3.80 -13.34 6.59
CA SER A 167 -3.35 -12.61 7.77
C SER A 167 -3.88 -13.25 9.06
N PHE A 168 -5.18 -13.54 9.13
CA PHE A 168 -5.80 -14.20 10.29
C PHE A 168 -5.19 -15.58 10.60
N ALA A 169 -4.76 -16.31 9.57
CA ALA A 169 -4.16 -17.63 9.70
C ALA A 169 -2.68 -17.61 10.11
N GLN A 170 -2.01 -16.46 10.09
CA GLN A 170 -0.59 -16.37 10.46
C GLN A 170 -0.40 -16.55 11.98
N THR A 171 0.69 -17.23 12.34
CA THR A 171 1.17 -17.34 13.74
C THR A 171 2.33 -16.39 14.03
N ASP A 172 3.08 -15.97 13.01
CA ASP A 172 4.16 -14.99 13.10
C ASP A 172 3.57 -13.56 12.96
N ALA A 173 3.79 -12.73 13.98
CA ALA A 173 3.24 -11.37 14.03
C ALA A 173 3.72 -10.49 12.86
N LYS A 174 4.95 -10.67 12.40
CA LYS A 174 5.52 -9.89 11.30
C LYS A 174 4.92 -10.32 9.94
N LYS A 175 4.68 -11.63 9.76
CA LYS A 175 3.95 -12.15 8.58
C LYS A 175 2.51 -11.66 8.56
N LEU A 176 1.84 -11.64 9.72
CA LEU A 176 0.48 -11.11 9.85
C LEU A 176 0.41 -9.67 9.35
N VAL A 177 1.31 -8.79 9.82
CA VAL A 177 1.37 -7.39 9.37
C VAL A 177 1.73 -7.26 7.87
N ALA A 178 2.51 -8.19 7.32
CA ALA A 178 2.79 -8.20 5.88
C ALA A 178 1.55 -8.59 5.05
N TYR A 179 0.75 -9.57 5.48
CA TYR A 179 -0.49 -9.93 4.80
C TYR A 179 -1.61 -8.91 4.99
N SER A 180 -1.68 -8.23 6.14
CA SER A 180 -2.58 -7.09 6.32
C SER A 180 -2.28 -5.98 5.32
N SER A 181 -1.00 -5.76 4.98
CA SER A 181 -0.59 -4.78 3.97
C SER A 181 -1.15 -5.10 2.58
N ILE A 182 -1.23 -6.38 2.21
CA ILE A 182 -1.85 -6.81 0.94
C ILE A 182 -3.34 -6.46 0.93
N SER A 183 -4.02 -6.66 2.06
CA SER A 183 -5.44 -6.31 2.21
C SER A 183 -5.67 -4.80 2.07
N HIS A 184 -4.92 -3.98 2.83
CA HIS A 184 -5.04 -2.51 2.79
C HIS A 184 -4.65 -1.90 1.44
N LEU A 185 -3.63 -2.43 0.76
CA LEU A 185 -3.27 -1.97 -0.59
C LEU A 185 -4.29 -2.40 -1.64
N GLY A 186 -5.02 -3.50 -1.41
CA GLY A 186 -6.21 -3.84 -2.18
C GLY A 186 -7.26 -2.72 -2.14
N PHE A 187 -7.54 -2.13 -0.98
CA PHE A 187 -8.40 -0.94 -0.90
C PHE A 187 -7.85 0.22 -1.73
N VAL A 188 -6.55 0.51 -1.61
CA VAL A 188 -5.94 1.61 -2.38
C VAL A 188 -6.13 1.40 -3.89
N VAL A 189 -5.94 0.19 -4.39
CA VAL A 189 -6.14 -0.14 -5.82
C VAL A 189 -7.61 -0.01 -6.22
N LEU A 190 -8.54 -0.46 -5.39
CA LEU A 190 -9.97 -0.26 -5.63
C LEU A 190 -10.32 1.23 -5.71
N GLY A 191 -9.77 2.05 -4.81
CA GLY A 191 -9.94 3.50 -4.83
C GLY A 191 -9.39 4.13 -6.12
N ILE A 192 -8.19 3.73 -6.55
CA ILE A 192 -7.57 4.22 -7.80
C ILE A 192 -8.48 3.92 -9.00
N PHE A 193 -9.03 2.71 -9.09
CA PHE A 193 -9.84 2.26 -10.24
C PHE A 193 -11.34 2.50 -10.10
N SER A 194 -11.78 3.19 -9.05
CA SER A 194 -13.11 3.82 -9.01
C SER A 194 -13.23 4.99 -10.00
N LEU A 195 -12.09 5.53 -10.46
CA LEU A 195 -11.95 6.60 -11.45
C LEU A 195 -12.79 7.85 -11.16
N ASN A 196 -13.08 8.12 -9.88
CA ASN A 196 -13.74 9.33 -9.42
C ASN A 196 -12.95 9.99 -8.30
N GLU A 197 -13.33 11.21 -7.97
CA GLU A 197 -12.63 12.05 -7.00
C GLU A 197 -12.54 11.40 -5.62
N ALA A 198 -13.66 10.94 -5.06
CA ALA A 198 -13.70 10.34 -3.73
C ALA A 198 -12.77 9.13 -3.59
N GLY A 199 -12.75 8.24 -4.59
CA GLY A 199 -11.89 7.07 -4.53
C GLY A 199 -10.42 7.37 -4.80
N LEU A 200 -10.09 8.33 -5.68
CA LEU A 200 -8.72 8.79 -5.90
C LEU A 200 -8.14 9.50 -4.67
N GLN A 201 -8.91 10.43 -4.08
CA GLN A 201 -8.55 11.09 -2.83
C GLN A 201 -8.38 10.06 -1.70
N GLY A 202 -9.32 9.13 -1.58
CA GLY A 202 -9.27 8.01 -0.65
C GLY A 202 -8.04 7.13 -0.83
N ALA A 203 -7.67 6.80 -2.07
CA ALA A 203 -6.48 6.00 -2.38
C ALA A 203 -5.18 6.69 -1.98
N ILE A 204 -5.07 8.01 -2.22
CA ILE A 204 -3.87 8.78 -1.85
C ILE A 204 -3.76 8.82 -0.32
N ILE A 205 -4.82 9.23 0.38
CA ILE A 205 -4.76 9.34 1.84
C ILE A 205 -4.60 7.97 2.49
N GLN A 206 -5.24 6.91 1.98
CA GLN A 206 -5.04 5.56 2.48
C GLN A 206 -3.61 5.05 2.22
N GLY A 207 -2.98 5.46 1.12
CA GLY A 207 -1.55 5.26 0.91
C GLY A 207 -0.74 5.84 2.07
N VAL A 208 -0.95 7.11 2.41
CA VAL A 208 -0.29 7.76 3.55
C VAL A 208 -0.60 7.02 4.87
N ASN A 209 -1.86 6.74 5.13
CA ASN A 209 -2.33 6.10 6.35
C ASN A 209 -1.73 4.73 6.55
N HIS A 210 -1.78 3.89 5.52
CA HIS A 210 -1.13 2.58 5.52
C HIS A 210 0.38 2.70 5.79
N GLY A 211 1.04 3.73 5.27
CA GLY A 211 2.47 3.96 5.55
C GLY A 211 2.77 4.27 7.01
N LEU A 212 1.91 5.07 7.65
CA LEU A 212 2.02 5.42 9.06
C LEU A 212 1.66 4.23 9.96
N SER A 213 0.47 3.65 9.79
CA SER A 213 -0.07 2.61 10.67
C SER A 213 0.71 1.31 10.55
N THR A 214 0.99 0.82 9.34
CA THR A 214 1.78 -0.40 9.13
C THR A 214 3.26 -0.17 9.49
N GLY A 215 3.80 1.02 9.23
CA GLY A 215 5.14 1.39 9.70
C GLY A 215 5.26 1.28 11.22
N ALA A 216 4.28 1.83 11.95
CA ALA A 216 4.20 1.72 13.39
C ALA A 216 3.99 0.27 13.86
N LEU A 217 3.16 -0.54 13.19
CA LEU A 217 3.01 -1.96 13.50
C LEU A 217 4.32 -2.73 13.33
N PHE A 218 5.08 -2.50 12.26
CA PHE A 218 6.40 -3.11 12.10
C PHE A 218 7.39 -2.65 13.17
N PHE A 219 7.32 -1.39 13.60
CA PHE A 219 8.11 -0.89 14.71
C PHE A 219 7.76 -1.61 16.03
N ILE A 220 6.46 -1.74 16.35
CA ILE A 220 5.95 -2.46 17.54
C ILE A 220 6.45 -3.91 17.55
N VAL A 221 6.27 -4.64 16.44
CA VAL A 221 6.76 -6.02 16.31
C VAL A 221 8.29 -6.07 16.46
N GLY A 222 8.99 -5.07 15.94
CA GLY A 222 10.44 -4.91 16.08
C GLY A 222 10.90 -4.75 17.53
N VAL A 223 10.27 -3.86 18.31
CA VAL A 223 10.60 -3.63 19.74
C VAL A 223 10.43 -4.91 20.56
N ILE A 224 9.35 -5.67 20.32
CA ILE A 224 9.15 -6.96 20.99
C ILE A 224 10.22 -7.97 20.55
N TYR A 225 10.53 -8.02 19.25
CA TYR A 225 11.52 -8.93 18.70
C TYR A 225 12.93 -8.68 19.25
N GLU A 226 13.34 -7.43 19.42
CA GLU A 226 14.66 -7.10 19.99
C GLU A 226 14.82 -7.60 21.43
N GLN A 227 13.74 -7.68 22.20
CA GLN A 227 13.78 -8.18 23.59
C GLN A 227 13.58 -9.70 23.70
N ARG A 228 12.91 -10.32 22.72
CA ARG A 228 12.48 -11.73 22.82
C ARG A 228 13.07 -12.67 21.77
N HIS A 229 13.63 -12.13 20.71
CA HIS A 229 14.19 -12.83 19.56
C HIS A 229 13.24 -13.91 18.97
N THR A 230 11.94 -13.74 19.17
CA THR A 230 10.87 -14.55 18.58
C THR A 230 9.76 -13.63 18.09
N ARG A 231 8.99 -14.11 17.11
CA ARG A 231 7.83 -13.42 16.53
C ARG A 231 6.58 -14.30 16.55
N GLU A 232 6.69 -15.52 17.07
CA GLU A 232 5.58 -16.45 17.19
C GLU A 232 4.61 -15.96 18.26
N MET A 233 3.37 -15.68 17.86
CA MET A 233 2.35 -15.11 18.75
C MET A 233 2.04 -16.00 19.95
N SER A 234 2.22 -17.32 19.84
CA SER A 234 2.02 -18.27 20.94
C SER A 234 3.05 -18.15 22.06
N GLU A 235 4.20 -17.51 21.83
CA GLU A 235 5.24 -17.27 22.84
C GLU A 235 4.96 -16.02 23.70
N PHE A 236 3.91 -15.27 23.36
CA PHE A 236 3.50 -14.04 24.02
C PHE A 236 2.19 -14.22 24.81
N GLY A 237 1.73 -13.15 25.44
CA GLY A 237 0.57 -13.14 26.33
C GLY A 237 0.83 -12.31 27.58
N GLY A 238 -0.15 -11.50 27.97
CA GLY A 238 -0.14 -10.69 29.18
C GLY A 238 0.88 -9.54 29.19
N ILE A 239 1.48 -9.19 28.04
CA ILE A 239 2.52 -8.14 27.95
C ILE A 239 2.03 -6.79 28.52
N TRP A 240 0.74 -6.50 28.45
CA TRP A 240 0.18 -5.26 29.02
C TRP A 240 0.55 -5.08 30.50
N LYS A 241 0.63 -6.16 31.28
CA LYS A 241 0.92 -6.10 32.72
C LYS A 241 2.35 -5.61 33.03
N VAL A 242 3.28 -5.76 32.09
CA VAL A 242 4.71 -5.42 32.26
C VAL A 242 5.16 -4.26 31.37
N MET A 243 4.51 -4.03 30.24
CA MET A 243 4.77 -2.92 29.32
C MET A 243 3.49 -2.08 29.07
N PRO A 244 2.87 -1.49 30.10
CA PRO A 244 1.58 -0.82 29.96
C PRO A 244 1.60 0.37 29.00
N VAL A 245 2.66 1.18 29.00
CA VAL A 245 2.73 2.37 28.12
C VAL A 245 2.84 1.91 26.67
N PHE A 246 3.78 1.02 26.37
CA PHE A 246 3.92 0.44 25.04
C PHE A 246 2.63 -0.24 24.56
N SER A 247 1.89 -0.89 25.44
CA SER A 247 0.65 -1.60 25.08
C SER A 247 -0.49 -0.65 24.73
N VAL A 248 -0.62 0.48 25.44
CA VAL A 248 -1.59 1.55 25.10
C VAL A 248 -1.25 2.17 23.74
N LEU A 249 0.02 2.51 23.50
CA LEU A 249 0.46 3.07 22.22
C LEU A 249 0.22 2.07 21.08
N SER A 250 0.51 0.79 21.33
CA SER A 250 0.28 -0.29 20.37
C SER A 250 -1.21 -0.46 20.05
N LEU A 251 -2.09 -0.35 21.06
CA LEU A 251 -3.54 -0.43 20.85
C LEU A 251 -4.02 0.68 19.90
N ILE A 252 -3.58 1.92 20.10
CA ILE A 252 -3.98 3.04 19.22
C ILE A 252 -3.52 2.79 17.79
N VAL A 253 -2.30 2.29 17.59
CA VAL A 253 -1.80 1.92 16.25
C VAL A 253 -2.60 0.77 15.63
N THR A 254 -2.93 -0.27 16.40
CA THR A 254 -3.78 -1.37 15.96
C THR A 254 -5.17 -0.87 15.54
N LEU A 255 -5.80 -0.03 16.36
CA LEU A 255 -7.10 0.59 16.08
C LEU A 255 -7.07 1.48 14.83
N SER A 256 -5.97 2.21 14.64
CA SER A 256 -5.72 3.00 13.44
C SER A 256 -5.64 2.11 12.20
N SER A 257 -4.90 1.00 12.25
CA SER A 257 -4.76 0.08 11.11
C SER A 257 -6.06 -0.64 10.76
N MET A 258 -6.93 -0.95 11.72
CA MET A 258 -8.23 -1.59 11.45
C MET A 258 -9.36 -0.63 11.07
N GLY A 259 -9.06 0.67 10.92
CA GLY A 259 -10.04 1.66 10.46
C GLY A 259 -11.01 2.14 11.53
N LEU A 260 -10.59 2.32 12.78
CA LEU A 260 -11.44 2.93 13.82
C LEU A 260 -11.78 4.39 13.48
N PRO A 261 -13.07 4.81 13.50
CA PRO A 261 -13.46 6.21 13.34
C PRO A 261 -12.73 7.14 14.33
N GLY A 262 -12.30 8.30 13.83
CA GLY A 262 -11.48 9.25 14.58
C GLY A 262 -9.96 9.03 14.45
N LEU A 263 -9.53 7.95 13.80
CA LEU A 263 -8.13 7.70 13.42
C LEU A 263 -7.98 7.68 11.90
N ASN A 264 -6.75 7.87 11.42
CA ASN A 264 -6.43 8.02 10.01
C ASN A 264 -6.96 6.90 9.10
N GLY A 265 -6.83 5.62 9.48
CA GLY A 265 -7.21 4.49 8.62
C GLY A 265 -8.66 4.53 8.17
N PHE A 266 -9.58 4.95 9.05
CA PHE A 266 -11.00 5.11 8.70
C PHE A 266 -11.21 6.11 7.57
N VAL A 267 -10.54 7.27 7.64
CA VAL A 267 -10.67 8.34 6.64
C VAL A 267 -10.37 7.84 5.24
N GLY A 268 -9.29 7.06 5.08
CA GLY A 268 -8.88 6.54 3.79
C GLY A 268 -9.82 5.47 3.26
N GLU A 269 -10.05 4.42 4.05
CA GLU A 269 -10.90 3.30 3.62
C GLU A 269 -12.35 3.71 3.40
N PHE A 270 -12.90 4.57 4.24
CA PHE A 270 -14.25 5.06 4.05
C PHE A 270 -14.39 5.89 2.77
N SER A 271 -13.42 6.77 2.48
CA SER A 271 -13.41 7.54 1.22
C SER A 271 -13.31 6.64 -0.01
N ILE A 272 -12.51 5.56 0.07
CA ILE A 272 -12.42 4.54 -0.97
C ILE A 272 -13.76 3.83 -1.17
N LEU A 273 -14.45 3.45 -0.09
CA LEU A 273 -15.76 2.78 -0.17
C LEU A 273 -16.83 3.70 -0.75
N LEU A 274 -16.82 4.99 -0.41
CA LEU A 274 -17.69 5.99 -1.02
C LEU A 274 -17.39 6.13 -2.52
N GLY A 275 -16.11 6.24 -2.88
CA GLY A 275 -15.66 6.28 -4.27
C GLY A 275 -16.07 5.04 -5.05
N SER A 276 -15.87 3.84 -4.49
CA SER A 276 -16.23 2.59 -5.16
C SER A 276 -17.74 2.41 -5.30
N MET A 277 -18.55 2.96 -4.39
CA MET A 277 -20.02 2.90 -4.49
C MET A 277 -20.55 3.78 -5.62
N GLY A 278 -19.98 4.98 -5.78
CA GLY A 278 -20.32 5.95 -6.82
C GLY A 278 -19.51 5.81 -8.12
N ALA A 279 -18.84 4.68 -8.34
CA ALA A 279 -17.94 4.49 -9.48
C ALA A 279 -18.73 4.14 -10.76
N GLU A 280 -18.85 5.09 -11.68
CA GLU A 280 -19.43 4.84 -13.01
C GLU A 280 -18.57 3.90 -13.86
N SER A 281 -17.27 3.82 -13.59
CA SER A 281 -16.34 2.89 -14.24
C SER A 281 -16.54 1.43 -13.85
N LEU A 282 -17.31 1.14 -12.79
CA LEU A 282 -17.51 -0.19 -12.25
C LEU A 282 -18.96 -0.64 -12.43
N PRO A 283 -19.24 -1.58 -13.36
CA PRO A 283 -20.58 -2.16 -13.49
C PRO A 283 -21.02 -2.80 -12.18
N ASN A 284 -22.21 -2.46 -11.69
CA ASN A 284 -22.70 -2.91 -10.38
C ASN A 284 -21.74 -2.55 -9.23
N ALA A 285 -21.25 -1.31 -9.21
CA ALA A 285 -20.36 -0.70 -8.20
C ALA A 285 -20.66 -1.11 -6.74
N TRP A 286 -21.94 -1.28 -6.38
CA TRP A 286 -22.36 -1.75 -5.06
C TRP A 286 -21.81 -3.13 -4.67
N ILE A 287 -21.60 -4.04 -5.63
CA ILE A 287 -21.07 -5.39 -5.39
C ILE A 287 -19.62 -5.29 -4.93
N PHE A 288 -18.79 -4.53 -5.65
CA PHE A 288 -17.40 -4.27 -5.27
C PHE A 288 -17.33 -3.66 -3.87
N THR A 289 -18.17 -2.66 -3.60
CA THR A 289 -18.21 -1.98 -2.30
C THR A 289 -18.65 -2.93 -1.18
N ALA A 290 -19.65 -3.79 -1.42
CA ALA A 290 -20.12 -4.77 -0.44
C ALA A 290 -19.00 -5.75 -0.06
N PHE A 291 -18.28 -6.31 -1.05
CA PHE A 291 -17.15 -7.20 -0.78
C PHE A 291 -15.98 -6.48 -0.11
N ALA A 292 -15.65 -5.25 -0.52
CA ALA A 292 -14.62 -4.45 0.12
C ALA A 292 -14.95 -4.16 1.59
N THR A 293 -16.22 -3.88 1.91
CA THR A 293 -16.68 -3.64 3.29
C THR A 293 -16.46 -4.87 4.18
N THR A 294 -16.57 -6.09 3.65
CA THR A 294 -16.22 -7.29 4.42
C THR A 294 -14.74 -7.32 4.82
N GLY A 295 -13.86 -6.73 4.00
CA GLY A 295 -12.44 -6.57 4.30
C GLY A 295 -12.17 -5.74 5.55
N VAL A 296 -12.95 -4.68 5.79
CA VAL A 296 -12.85 -3.83 7.00
C VAL A 296 -13.17 -4.66 8.24
N ILE A 297 -14.22 -5.49 8.17
CA ILE A 297 -14.60 -6.40 9.26
C ILE A 297 -13.49 -7.42 9.52
N LEU A 298 -12.95 -8.02 8.46
CA LEU A 298 -11.86 -8.98 8.59
C LEU A 298 -10.57 -8.33 9.14
N ALA A 299 -10.30 -7.07 8.81
CA ALA A 299 -9.22 -6.27 9.37
C ALA A 299 -9.30 -6.17 10.89
N ALA A 300 -10.48 -5.83 11.41
CA ALA A 300 -10.75 -5.85 12.84
C ALA A 300 -10.44 -7.23 13.46
N VAL A 301 -10.92 -8.31 12.82
CA VAL A 301 -10.77 -9.67 13.35
C VAL A 301 -9.30 -10.07 13.48
N TYR A 302 -8.48 -9.93 12.43
CA TYR A 302 -7.08 -10.39 12.51
C TYR A 302 -6.20 -9.48 13.38
N LEU A 303 -6.44 -8.16 13.39
CA LEU A 303 -5.66 -7.22 14.20
C LEU A 303 -5.99 -7.32 15.69
N LEU A 304 -7.27 -7.43 16.04
CA LEU A 304 -7.66 -7.63 17.45
C LEU A 304 -7.24 -9.00 17.96
N LYS A 305 -7.26 -10.05 17.12
CA LYS A 305 -6.69 -11.35 17.48
C LYS A 305 -5.19 -11.26 17.78
N MET A 306 -4.43 -10.58 16.93
CA MET A 306 -3.01 -10.34 17.17
C MET A 306 -2.80 -9.58 18.49
N PHE A 307 -3.55 -8.49 18.68
CA PHE A 307 -3.45 -7.67 19.88
C PHE A 307 -3.78 -8.47 21.14
N GLN A 308 -4.85 -9.26 21.11
CA GLN A 308 -5.25 -10.13 22.21
C GLN A 308 -4.17 -11.17 22.53
N ALA A 309 -3.65 -11.86 21.51
CA ALA A 309 -2.64 -12.92 21.69
C ALA A 309 -1.33 -12.38 22.27
N VAL A 310 -0.92 -11.18 21.85
CA VAL A 310 0.36 -10.60 22.26
C VAL A 310 0.26 -9.86 23.59
N PHE A 311 -0.75 -8.99 23.75
CA PHE A 311 -0.81 -8.04 24.87
C PHE A 311 -1.74 -8.46 26.00
N MET A 312 -2.83 -9.15 25.72
CA MET A 312 -3.86 -9.49 26.71
C MET A 312 -3.66 -10.88 27.30
N GLY A 313 -4.49 -11.25 28.28
CA GLY A 313 -4.46 -12.57 28.91
C GLY A 313 -3.49 -12.69 30.10
N PRO A 314 -3.24 -13.92 30.56
CA PRO A 314 -2.33 -14.19 31.67
C PRO A 314 -0.85 -14.03 31.26
N LEU A 315 0.02 -13.74 32.24
CA LEU A 315 1.46 -13.54 32.04
C LEU A 315 2.21 -14.80 32.46
N ASP A 316 1.94 -15.90 31.77
CA ASP A 316 2.39 -17.23 32.19
C ASP A 316 3.81 -17.55 31.74
N ASN A 317 4.26 -16.97 30.62
CA ASN A 317 5.62 -17.19 30.12
C ASN A 317 6.63 -16.36 30.94
N PRO A 318 7.57 -16.97 31.68
CA PRO A 318 8.55 -16.23 32.48
C PRO A 318 9.41 -15.28 31.66
N LYS A 319 9.64 -15.57 30.37
CA LYS A 319 10.38 -14.69 29.47
C LYS A 319 9.63 -13.38 29.16
N ASN A 320 8.31 -13.33 29.30
CA ASN A 320 7.55 -12.07 29.18
C ASN A 320 7.71 -11.21 30.44
N GLN A 321 7.98 -11.79 31.62
CA GLN A 321 7.99 -11.05 32.89
C GLN A 321 9.18 -10.07 33.00
N ALA A 322 10.27 -10.35 32.29
CA ALA A 322 11.48 -9.53 32.27
C ALA A 322 11.48 -8.46 31.18
N LEU A 323 10.37 -8.28 30.46
CA LEU A 323 10.28 -7.27 29.41
C LEU A 323 10.35 -5.86 30.01
N ARG A 324 11.10 -5.00 29.33
CA ARG A 324 11.20 -3.57 29.65
C ARG A 324 10.16 -2.82 28.84
N ASP A 325 9.40 -1.93 29.50
CA ASP A 325 8.52 -0.98 28.81
C ASP A 325 9.34 -0.01 27.92
N VAL A 326 8.67 0.85 27.17
CA VAL A 326 9.26 1.75 26.17
C VAL A 326 10.38 2.66 26.72
N ASN A 327 11.50 2.83 25.99
CA ASN A 327 12.51 3.87 26.30
C ASN A 327 12.15 5.21 25.63
N GLY A 328 12.88 6.28 25.95
CA GLY A 328 12.65 7.61 25.39
C GLY A 328 12.74 7.70 23.86
N GLY A 329 13.65 6.94 23.23
CA GLY A 329 13.79 6.90 21.78
C GLY A 329 12.64 6.15 21.09
N GLU A 330 12.27 4.99 21.62
CA GLU A 330 11.12 4.21 21.15
C GLU A 330 9.81 4.99 21.32
N LEU A 331 9.69 5.72 22.44
CA LEU A 331 8.54 6.57 22.73
C LEU A 331 8.44 7.73 21.72
N ALA A 332 9.56 8.41 21.45
CA ALA A 332 9.59 9.50 20.47
C ALA A 332 9.18 9.03 19.06
N ILE A 333 9.63 7.84 18.64
CA ILE A 333 9.25 7.25 17.35
C ILE A 333 7.75 6.94 17.30
N LEU A 334 7.22 6.27 18.33
CA LEU A 334 5.78 5.95 18.39
C LEU A 334 4.91 7.20 18.42
N LEU A 335 5.26 8.20 19.24
CA LEU A 335 4.54 9.46 19.31
C LEU A 335 4.56 10.21 17.98
N SER A 336 5.66 10.11 17.21
CA SER A 336 5.73 10.71 15.87
C SER A 336 4.72 10.07 14.92
N PHE A 337 4.55 8.75 14.92
CA PHE A 337 3.49 8.10 14.16
C PHE A 337 2.10 8.49 14.65
N LEU A 338 1.88 8.45 15.97
CA LEU A 338 0.58 8.73 16.58
C LEU A 338 0.10 10.15 16.32
N LEU A 339 1.01 11.13 16.31
CA LEU A 339 0.70 12.51 15.96
C LEU A 339 -0.03 12.58 14.61
N PHE A 340 0.52 11.96 13.57
CA PHE A 340 -0.10 11.98 12.24
C PHE A 340 -1.33 11.06 12.13
N ILE A 341 -1.33 9.92 12.83
CA ILE A 341 -2.49 9.02 12.90
C ILE A 341 -3.73 9.76 13.46
N VAL A 342 -3.55 10.53 14.53
CA VAL A 342 -4.64 11.29 15.15
C VAL A 342 -4.96 12.54 14.34
N TRP A 343 -3.94 13.27 13.85
CA TRP A 343 -4.16 14.49 13.07
C TRP A 343 -4.98 14.21 11.81
N ILE A 344 -4.60 13.21 11.00
CA ILE A 344 -5.37 12.85 9.80
C ILE A 344 -6.76 12.35 10.20
N GLY A 345 -6.89 11.59 11.30
CA GLY A 345 -8.18 11.07 11.77
C GLY A 345 -9.18 12.15 12.18
N VAL A 346 -8.72 13.22 12.82
CA VAL A 346 -9.57 14.28 13.38
C VAL A 346 -9.74 15.47 12.42
N ALA A 347 -8.70 15.81 11.64
CA ALA A 347 -8.72 16.96 10.72
C ALA A 347 -8.23 16.58 9.31
N PRO A 348 -8.93 15.64 8.62
CA PRO A 348 -8.50 15.11 7.33
C PRO A 348 -8.49 16.14 6.19
N SER A 349 -9.29 17.21 6.30
CA SER A 349 -9.34 18.30 5.31
C SER A 349 -7.98 18.94 5.07
N SER A 350 -7.11 18.98 6.08
CA SER A 350 -5.73 19.50 5.96
C SER A 350 -4.93 18.77 4.88
N PHE A 351 -5.26 17.50 4.61
CA PHE A 351 -4.60 16.67 3.61
C PHE A 351 -5.37 16.64 2.29
N PHE A 352 -6.71 16.53 2.33
CA PHE A 352 -7.52 16.54 1.11
C PHE A 352 -7.36 17.84 0.31
N ASN A 353 -7.30 18.98 0.99
CA ASN A 353 -7.13 20.29 0.34
C ASN A 353 -5.82 20.39 -0.47
N LEU A 354 -4.79 19.59 -0.15
CA LEU A 354 -3.51 19.58 -0.88
C LEU A 354 -3.60 18.87 -2.23
N MET A 355 -4.55 17.94 -2.38
CA MET A 355 -4.69 17.10 -3.57
C MET A 355 -5.95 17.43 -4.40
N ASP A 356 -6.90 18.15 -3.82
CA ASP A 356 -8.22 18.47 -4.36
C ASP A 356 -8.19 18.88 -5.84
N ALA A 357 -7.50 19.99 -6.17
CA ALA A 357 -7.42 20.50 -7.54
C ALA A 357 -6.85 19.48 -8.54
N THR A 358 -5.76 18.80 -8.17
CA THR A 358 -5.11 17.82 -9.07
C THR A 358 -5.91 16.53 -9.25
N VAL A 359 -6.65 16.11 -8.22
CA VAL A 359 -7.49 14.93 -8.29
C VAL A 359 -8.78 15.23 -9.06
N ALA A 360 -9.38 16.39 -8.84
CA ALA A 360 -10.56 16.84 -9.59
C ALA A 360 -10.28 16.91 -11.10
N GLU A 361 -9.12 17.47 -11.49
CA GLU A 361 -8.69 17.51 -12.89
C GLU A 361 -8.52 16.10 -13.49
N LEU A 362 -7.85 15.20 -12.76
CA LEU A 362 -7.66 13.81 -13.21
C LEU A 362 -9.00 13.06 -13.33
N ALA A 363 -9.87 13.17 -12.32
CA ALA A 363 -11.18 12.53 -12.31
C ALA A 363 -12.08 13.05 -13.44
N SER A 364 -12.07 14.36 -13.70
CA SER A 364 -12.83 14.97 -14.80
C SER A 364 -12.38 14.43 -16.16
N ASN A 365 -11.06 14.32 -16.39
CA ASN A 365 -10.51 13.74 -17.62
C ASN A 365 -10.92 12.27 -17.81
N LEU A 366 -10.93 11.48 -16.73
CA LEU A 366 -11.33 10.07 -16.76
C LEU A 366 -12.83 9.91 -17.00
N SER A 367 -13.67 10.70 -16.34
CA SER A 367 -15.12 10.70 -16.52
C SER A 367 -15.50 11.08 -17.96
N THR A 368 -14.87 12.13 -18.51
CA THR A 368 -15.06 12.52 -19.92
C THR A 368 -14.71 11.38 -20.87
N THR A 369 -13.61 10.67 -20.61
CA THR A 369 -13.20 9.52 -21.42
C THR A 369 -14.20 8.37 -21.31
N ALA A 370 -14.70 8.07 -20.10
CA ALA A 370 -15.68 7.02 -19.89
C ALA A 370 -16.99 7.30 -20.63
N LEU A 371 -17.49 8.53 -20.60
CA LEU A 371 -18.67 8.97 -21.34
C LEU A 371 -18.48 8.82 -22.86
N ALA A 372 -17.32 9.21 -23.38
CA ALA A 372 -17.01 9.09 -24.80
C ALA A 372 -16.93 7.63 -25.28
N MET A 373 -16.61 6.68 -24.40
CA MET A 373 -16.57 5.25 -24.72
C MET A 373 -17.96 4.56 -24.71
N LEU A 374 -18.98 5.21 -24.13
CA LEU A 374 -20.36 4.71 -24.09
C LEU A 374 -21.21 5.15 -25.28
N GLN A 375 -20.74 6.15 -26.04
CA GLN A 375 -21.34 6.64 -27.29
C GLN A 375 -20.77 5.88 -28.48
#